data_AF-A0A4R6JUG9-F1
#
_entry.id   AF-A0A4R6JUG9-F1
#
_cell.length_a   1.000
_cell.length_b   1.000
_cell.length_c   1.000
_cell.angle_alpha   90.00
_cell.angle_beta   90.00
_cell.angle_gamma   90.00
#
_symmetry.space_group_name_H-M   'P 1'
#
loop_
_entity.id
_entity.type
_entity.pdbx_description
1 polymer ?
#
loop_
_entity_poly.entity_id
_entity_poly.type
_entity_poly.pdbx_seq_one_letter_code
_entity_poly.pdbx_strand_id
1 'polypeptide(L)'
;MGQTGTLGSAATAAGRLLLDALGEKSPARSLSRLNDSPRAVRLLRELFTVAVRRGFVGRDPRDVTAYVRDLLEYQELPAGGELAREAEAVIRSVIGEPELAYGIPDLRRFELICYIVGDLARPPGVPTPELVALVHQAEWRLTRLGRLAP
;
A
#
# COMPACT_ATOMS: atom_id res chain seq x y z
N MET A 1 -30.10 -21.74 18.90
CA MET A 1 -28.84 -21.19 19.42
C MET A 1 -27.81 -21.26 18.30
N GLY A 2 -27.70 -20.18 17.53
CA GLY A 2 -26.93 -20.12 16.29
C GLY A 2 -25.50 -19.67 16.55
N GLN A 3 -24.58 -20.37 15.92
CA GLN A 3 -23.14 -20.16 15.86
C GLN A 3 -22.74 -18.68 15.81
N THR A 4 -22.09 -18.20 16.88
CA THR A 4 -21.23 -17.02 16.83
C THR A 4 -19.95 -17.40 16.08
N GLY A 5 -20.02 -17.33 14.75
CA GLY A 5 -18.85 -17.38 13.88
C GLY A 5 -17.86 -16.32 14.32
N THR A 6 -16.76 -16.79 14.91
CA THR A 6 -15.42 -16.20 14.96
C THR A 6 -15.35 -14.75 14.50
N LEU A 7 -15.54 -13.80 15.43
CA LEU A 7 -15.02 -12.44 15.26
C LEU A 7 -13.52 -12.57 14.93
N GLY A 8 -13.20 -12.14 13.72
CA GLY A 8 -11.97 -12.46 13.02
C GLY A 8 -10.71 -12.03 13.78
N SER A 9 -9.64 -12.77 13.52
CA SER A 9 -8.26 -12.47 13.92
C SER A 9 -8.05 -10.98 14.19
N ALA A 10 -7.84 -10.59 15.45
CA ALA A 10 -7.47 -9.21 15.76
C ALA A 10 -6.21 -8.85 14.94
N ALA A 11 -6.23 -7.73 14.20
CA ALA A 11 -5.07 -7.24 13.46
C ALA A 11 -3.83 -7.26 14.37
N THR A 12 -2.68 -7.66 13.83
CA THR A 12 -1.43 -7.67 14.60
C THR A 12 -1.10 -6.25 15.08
N ALA A 13 -0.16 -6.10 16.02
CA ALA A 13 0.27 -4.77 16.46
C ALA A 13 0.71 -3.87 15.28
N ALA A 14 1.38 -4.45 14.28
CA ALA A 14 1.75 -3.73 13.06
C ALA A 14 0.51 -3.37 12.20
N GLY A 15 -0.45 -4.28 12.07
CA GLY A 15 -1.70 -4.03 11.36
C GLY A 15 -2.51 -2.88 11.99
N ARG A 16 -2.54 -2.82 13.33
CA ARG A 16 -3.17 -1.71 14.06
C ARG A 16 -2.46 -0.37 13.77
N LEU A 17 -1.13 -0.32 13.86
CA LEU A 17 -0.37 0.89 13.51
C LEU A 17 -0.65 1.41 12.10
N LEU A 18 -0.82 0.52 11.14
CA LEU A 18 -1.17 0.86 9.76
C LEU A 18 -2.58 1.42 9.63
N LEU A 19 -3.56 0.78 10.26
CA LEU A 19 -4.95 1.23 10.26
C LEU A 19 -5.10 2.59 10.97
N ASP A 20 -4.42 2.78 12.10
CA ASP A 20 -4.40 4.04 12.84
C ASP A 20 -3.80 5.15 11.97
N ALA A 21 -2.65 4.88 11.32
CA ALA A 21 -2.01 5.83 10.40
C ALA A 21 -2.90 6.18 9.19
N LEU A 22 -3.69 5.23 8.68
CA LEU A 22 -4.65 5.47 7.59
C LEU A 22 -5.87 6.29 8.03
N GLY A 23 -6.22 6.25 9.32
CA GLY A 23 -7.31 7.04 9.91
C GLY A 23 -6.93 8.50 10.21
N GLU A 24 -5.66 8.87 10.07
CA GLU A 24 -5.17 10.22 10.33
C GLU A 24 -5.54 11.22 9.23
N LYS A 25 -5.49 12.52 9.55
CA LYS A 25 -5.78 13.60 8.59
C LYS A 25 -4.83 13.60 7.37
N SER A 26 -3.61 13.10 7.54
CA SER A 26 -2.61 13.01 6.47
C SER A 26 -2.00 11.60 6.40
N PRO A 27 -2.73 10.62 5.82
CA PRO A 27 -2.35 9.20 5.87
C PRO A 27 -0.93 8.91 5.38
N ALA A 28 -0.53 9.45 4.23
CA ALA A 28 0.81 9.24 3.68
C ALA A 28 1.93 9.73 4.62
N ARG A 29 1.71 10.88 5.28
CA ARG A 29 2.65 11.44 6.26
C ARG A 29 2.68 10.62 7.56
N SER A 30 1.54 10.09 8.00
CA SER A 30 1.47 9.24 9.18
C SER A 30 2.14 7.88 8.93
N LEU A 31 1.95 7.31 7.73
CA LEU A 31 2.60 6.07 7.31
C LEU A 31 4.13 6.22 7.21
N SER A 32 4.64 7.35 6.73
CA SER A 32 6.10 7.54 6.61
C SER A 32 6.81 7.57 7.97
N ARG A 33 6.11 7.97 9.04
CA ARG A 33 6.62 7.90 10.42
C ARG A 33 6.78 6.47 10.96
N LEU A 34 6.21 5.47 10.28
CA LEU A 34 6.39 4.06 10.65
C LEU A 34 7.74 3.48 10.22
N ASN A 35 8.62 4.28 9.59
CA ASN A 35 9.94 3.85 9.13
C ASN A 35 10.81 3.23 10.23
N ASP A 36 10.64 3.66 11.49
CA ASP A 36 11.38 3.14 12.64
C ASP A 36 10.91 1.75 13.09
N SER A 37 9.84 1.21 12.50
CA SER A 37 9.31 -0.12 12.79
C SER A 37 9.49 -1.05 11.58
N PRO A 38 10.53 -1.91 11.57
CA PRO A 38 10.80 -2.83 10.46
C PRO A 38 9.61 -3.74 10.13
N ARG A 39 8.82 -4.11 11.15
CA ARG A 39 7.64 -4.96 10.96
C ARG A 39 6.49 -4.19 10.29
N ALA A 40 6.27 -2.92 10.66
CA ALA A 40 5.28 -2.08 10.01
C ALA A 40 5.67 -1.77 8.57
N VAL A 41 6.95 -1.48 8.30
CA VAL A 41 7.48 -1.27 6.94
C VAL A 41 7.26 -2.50 6.06
N ARG A 42 7.57 -3.71 6.57
CA ARG A 42 7.32 -4.95 5.83
C ARG A 42 5.83 -5.14 5.52
N LEU A 43 4.95 -4.88 6.49
CA LEU A 43 3.52 -5.02 6.30
C LEU A 43 2.95 -3.98 5.33
N LEU A 44 3.46 -2.75 5.39
CA LEU A 44 3.12 -1.68 4.45
C LEU A 44 3.48 -2.05 3.00
N ARG A 45 4.67 -2.65 2.78
CA ARG A 45 5.10 -3.12 1.46
C ARG A 45 4.21 -4.25 0.91
N GLU A 46 3.78 -5.17 1.77
CA GLU A 46 2.81 -6.20 1.36
C GLU A 46 1.41 -5.62 1.13
N LEU A 47 0.96 -4.66 1.96
CA LEU A 47 -0.32 -3.98 1.77
C LEU A 47 -0.34 -3.25 0.43
N PHE A 48 0.72 -2.51 0.09
CA PHE A 48 0.93 -1.93 -1.23
C PHE A 48 0.80 -2.97 -2.34
N THR A 49 1.52 -4.09 -2.22
CA THR A 49 1.47 -5.17 -3.22
C THR A 49 0.06 -5.72 -3.40
N VAL A 50 -0.66 -5.96 -2.30
CA VAL A 50 -2.05 -6.46 -2.32
C VAL A 50 -2.99 -5.45 -2.96
N ALA A 51 -2.93 -4.19 -2.53
CA ALA A 51 -3.80 -3.12 -3.00
C ALA A 51 -3.60 -2.87 -4.49
N VAL A 52 -2.35 -2.70 -4.93
CA VAL A 52 -2.03 -2.47 -6.34
C VAL A 52 -2.42 -3.67 -7.20
N ARG A 53 -2.12 -4.90 -6.78
CA ARG A 53 -2.49 -6.07 -7.59
C ARG A 53 -4.01 -6.24 -7.71
N ARG A 54 -4.75 -5.92 -6.65
CA ARG A 54 -6.22 -5.92 -6.70
C ARG A 54 -6.76 -4.82 -7.61
N GLY A 55 -6.12 -3.65 -7.62
CA GLY A 55 -6.55 -2.49 -8.40
C GLY A 55 -6.20 -2.57 -9.89
N PHE A 56 -4.99 -3.03 -10.24
CA PHE A 56 -4.38 -2.79 -11.55
C PHE A 56 -3.99 -4.05 -12.34
N VAL A 57 -4.08 -5.26 -11.78
CA VAL A 57 -3.79 -6.47 -12.57
C VAL A 57 -4.78 -6.58 -13.74
N GLY A 58 -4.24 -6.71 -14.94
CA GLY A 58 -5.03 -6.82 -16.18
C GLY A 58 -5.62 -5.49 -16.68
N ARG A 59 -5.31 -4.36 -16.04
CA ARG A 59 -5.68 -3.02 -16.51
C ARG A 59 -4.72 -2.51 -17.58
N ASP A 60 -5.18 -1.53 -18.35
CA ASP A 60 -4.34 -0.85 -19.34
C ASP A 60 -3.25 -0.03 -18.60
N PRO A 61 -1.99 -0.02 -19.06
CA PRO A 61 -0.94 0.82 -18.48
C PRO A 61 -1.32 2.30 -18.34
N ARG A 62 -2.20 2.81 -19.23
CA ARG A 62 -2.72 4.19 -19.15
C ARG A 62 -3.56 4.44 -17.90
N ASP A 63 -4.18 3.41 -17.32
CA ASP A 63 -4.90 3.53 -16.05
C ASP A 63 -3.93 3.82 -14.90
N VAL A 64 -2.72 3.25 -14.95
CA VAL A 64 -1.66 3.55 -13.96
C VAL A 64 -1.18 4.99 -14.11
N THR A 65 -0.95 5.46 -15.33
CA THR A 65 -0.56 6.85 -15.59
C THR A 65 -1.64 7.84 -15.12
N ALA A 66 -2.91 7.57 -15.42
CA ALA A 66 -4.02 8.41 -14.98
C ALA A 66 -4.12 8.43 -13.44
N TYR A 67 -3.98 7.26 -12.80
CA TYR A 67 -3.97 7.16 -11.34
C TYR A 67 -2.82 7.94 -10.70
N VAL A 68 -1.59 7.76 -11.19
CA VAL A 68 -0.41 8.45 -10.64
C VAL A 68 -0.55 9.96 -10.76
N ARG A 69 -1.05 10.44 -11.89
CA ARG A 69 -1.29 11.87 -12.09
C ARG A 69 -2.27 12.41 -11.05
N ASP A 70 -3.44 11.79 -10.90
CA ASP A 70 -4.46 12.20 -9.93
C ASP A 70 -3.95 12.10 -8.47
N LEU A 71 -3.22 11.03 -8.14
CA LEU A 71 -2.58 10.86 -6.83
C LEU A 71 -1.64 12.03 -6.53
N LEU A 72 -0.73 12.35 -7.46
CA LEU A 72 0.26 13.41 -7.22
C LEU A 72 -0.38 14.79 -7.18
N GLU A 73 -1.38 15.07 -8.02
CA GLU A 73 -2.18 16.30 -7.95
C GLU A 73 -2.85 16.44 -6.58
N TYR A 74 -3.44 15.36 -6.05
CA TYR A 74 -4.07 15.35 -4.74
C TYR A 74 -3.08 15.56 -3.59
N GLN A 75 -1.85 15.07 -3.73
CA GLN A 75 -0.78 15.27 -2.74
C GLN A 75 -0.07 16.64 -2.90
N GLU A 76 -0.53 17.49 -3.82
CA GLU A 76 0.11 18.77 -4.17
C GLU A 76 1.57 18.60 -4.63
N LEU A 77 1.86 17.49 -5.32
CA LEU A 77 3.17 17.14 -5.85
C LEU A 77 3.25 17.32 -7.37
N PRO A 78 4.47 17.42 -7.96
CA PRO A 78 4.62 17.46 -9.41
C PRO A 78 4.05 16.21 -10.08
N ALA A 79 2.92 16.36 -10.78
CA ALA A 79 2.20 15.28 -11.44
C ALA A 79 2.82 14.78 -12.76
N GLY A 80 4.04 15.24 -13.07
CA GLY A 80 4.81 14.84 -14.24
C GLY A 80 6.31 14.79 -13.94
N GLY A 81 7.11 14.47 -14.95
CA GLY A 81 8.56 14.42 -14.82
C GLY A 81 9.06 13.14 -14.15
N GLU A 82 10.10 13.26 -13.33
CA GLU A 82 10.77 12.10 -12.73
C GLU A 82 9.91 11.43 -11.65
N LEU A 83 9.33 12.19 -10.72
CA LEU A 83 8.51 11.65 -9.63
C LEU A 83 7.33 10.81 -10.13
N ALA A 84 6.62 11.28 -11.16
CA ALA A 84 5.53 10.54 -11.78
C ALA A 84 6.03 9.23 -12.42
N ARG A 85 7.15 9.26 -13.14
CA ARG A 85 7.77 8.06 -13.74
C ARG A 85 8.20 7.05 -12.68
N GLU A 86 8.77 7.51 -11.57
CA GLU A 86 9.14 6.66 -10.44
C GLU A 86 7.90 6.03 -9.78
N ALA A 87 6.83 6.80 -9.56
CA ALA A 87 5.57 6.30 -9.01
C ALA A 87 4.93 5.23 -9.92
N GLU A 88 4.87 5.49 -11.22
CA GLU A 88 4.39 4.52 -12.21
C GLU A 88 5.24 3.24 -12.20
N ALA A 89 6.56 3.37 -12.20
CA ALA A 89 7.48 2.25 -12.16
C ALA A 89 7.31 1.41 -10.88
N VAL A 90 7.09 2.04 -9.73
CA VAL A 90 6.81 1.35 -8.47
C VAL A 90 5.52 0.53 -8.55
N ILE A 91 4.43 1.09 -9.11
CA ILE A 91 3.17 0.36 -9.32
C ILE A 91 3.34 -0.78 -10.32
N ARG A 92 3.99 -0.51 -11.47
CA ARG A 92 4.20 -1.50 -12.53
C ARG A 92 5.08 -2.66 -12.10
N SER A 93 6.05 -2.40 -11.21
CA SER A 93 6.94 -3.42 -10.65
C SER A 93 6.21 -4.56 -9.94
N VAL A 94 5.04 -4.30 -9.34
CA VAL A 94 4.26 -5.31 -8.62
C VAL A 94 3.18 -5.99 -9.45
N ILE A 95 2.90 -5.49 -10.66
CA ILE A 95 1.92 -6.07 -11.60
C ILE A 95 2.55 -6.80 -12.79
N GLY A 96 3.88 -6.94 -12.84
CA GLY A 96 4.55 -7.81 -13.80
C GLY A 96 5.83 -7.27 -14.43
N GLU A 97 6.23 -6.03 -14.12
CA GLU A 97 7.38 -5.35 -14.74
C GLU A 97 8.42 -4.91 -13.70
N PRO A 98 8.99 -5.85 -12.91
CA PRO A 98 9.84 -5.55 -11.75
C PRO A 98 11.07 -4.69 -12.08
N GLU A 99 11.59 -4.81 -13.29
CA GLU A 99 12.77 -4.10 -13.78
C GLU A 99 12.62 -2.58 -13.82
N LEU A 100 11.39 -2.07 -13.97
CA LEU A 100 11.14 -0.64 -14.05
C LEU A 100 11.52 0.09 -12.76
N ALA A 101 11.49 -0.59 -11.62
CA ALA A 101 11.80 0.02 -10.32
C ALA A 101 13.26 -0.15 -9.88
N TYR A 102 14.12 -0.87 -10.61
CA TYR A 102 15.48 -1.22 -10.15
C TYR A 102 16.38 -0.01 -9.85
N GLY A 103 16.21 1.10 -10.58
CA GLY A 103 16.99 2.32 -10.37
C GLY A 103 16.49 3.22 -9.22
N ILE A 104 15.33 2.91 -8.62
CA ILE A 104 14.69 3.79 -7.63
C ILE A 104 15.26 3.51 -6.23
N PRO A 105 15.84 4.52 -5.54
CA PRO A 105 16.37 4.37 -4.19
C PRO A 105 15.32 3.83 -3.20
N ASP A 106 15.75 3.03 -2.21
CA ASP A 106 14.83 2.39 -1.26
C ASP A 106 13.98 3.38 -0.46
N LEU A 107 14.58 4.51 -0.02
CA LEU A 107 13.86 5.56 0.69
C LEU A 107 12.79 6.18 -0.20
N ARG A 108 13.14 6.49 -1.46
CA ARG A 108 12.21 7.04 -2.46
C ARG A 108 11.06 6.08 -2.75
N ARG A 109 11.37 4.79 -2.91
CA ARG A 109 10.36 3.74 -3.10
C ARG A 109 9.42 3.64 -1.89
N PHE A 110 9.96 3.76 -0.68
CA PHE A 110 9.17 3.76 0.55
C PHE A 110 8.21 4.96 0.62
N GLU A 111 8.69 6.17 0.31
CA GLU A 111 7.85 7.37 0.23
C GLU A 111 6.70 7.21 -0.77
N LEU A 112 7.00 6.71 -1.97
CA LEU A 112 5.99 6.44 -3.01
C LEU A 112 4.94 5.43 -2.54
N ILE A 113 5.37 4.37 -1.85
CA ILE A 113 4.48 3.40 -1.22
C ILE A 113 3.57 4.07 -0.19
N CYS A 114 4.09 4.98 0.64
CA CYS A 114 3.28 5.71 1.62
C CYS A 114 2.20 6.57 0.94
N TYR A 115 2.51 7.24 -0.18
CA TYR A 115 1.51 8.00 -0.95
C TYR A 115 0.42 7.09 -1.51
N ILE A 116 0.80 6.01 -2.18
CA ILE A 116 -0.13 5.09 -2.84
C ILE A 116 -1.03 4.35 -1.83
N VAL A 117 -0.46 3.90 -0.70
CA VAL A 117 -1.24 3.25 0.35
C VAL A 117 -2.09 4.26 1.12
N GLY A 118 -1.56 5.47 1.38
CA GLY A 118 -2.30 6.55 2.02
C GLY A 118 -3.53 6.99 1.23
N ASP A 119 -3.47 6.89 -0.09
CA ASP A 119 -4.58 7.18 -1.00
C ASP A 119 -5.79 6.25 -0.83
N LEU A 120 -5.62 5.06 -0.25
CA LEU A 120 -6.75 4.20 0.10
C LEU A 120 -7.73 4.86 1.10
N ALA A 121 -7.26 5.86 1.86
CA ALA A 121 -8.08 6.64 2.78
C ALA A 121 -8.53 8.00 2.19
N ARG A 122 -8.16 8.33 0.94
CA ARG A 122 -8.60 9.56 0.27
C ARG A 122 -10.13 9.52 0.05
N PRO A 123 -10.89 10.55 0.47
CA PRO A 123 -12.34 10.58 0.32
C PRO A 123 -12.81 10.29 -1.12
N PRO A 124 -13.82 9.41 -1.32
CA PRO A 124 -14.68 8.79 -0.29
C PRO A 124 -14.03 7.66 0.53
N GLY A 125 -12.82 7.24 0.18
CA GLY A 125 -12.03 6.23 0.89
C GLY A 125 -12.51 4.81 0.61
N VAL A 126 -11.61 3.85 0.74
CA VAL A 126 -11.98 2.44 0.83
C VAL A 126 -12.74 2.24 2.15
N PRO A 127 -13.90 1.57 2.15
CA PRO A 127 -14.66 1.31 3.38
C PRO A 127 -13.80 0.61 4.44
N THR A 128 -13.96 0.98 5.71
CA THR A 128 -13.16 0.42 6.82
C THR A 128 -13.10 -1.12 6.83
N PRO A 129 -14.19 -1.87 6.60
CA PRO A 129 -14.12 -3.33 6.54
C PRO A 129 -13.23 -3.86 5.41
N GLU A 130 -13.20 -3.17 4.28
CA GLU A 130 -12.36 -3.52 3.14
C GLU A 130 -10.88 -3.18 3.41
N LEU A 131 -10.59 -2.05 4.04
CA LEU A 131 -9.24 -1.71 4.50
C LEU A 131 -8.69 -2.76 5.46
N VAL A 132 -9.50 -3.17 6.45
CA VAL A 132 -9.16 -4.23 7.40
C VAL A 132 -8.89 -5.56 6.66
N ALA A 133 -9.71 -5.90 5.67
CA ALA A 133 -9.50 -7.10 4.86
C ALA A 133 -8.19 -7.06 4.06
N LEU A 134 -7.83 -5.91 3.47
CA LEU A 134 -6.55 -5.72 2.76
C LEU A 134 -5.35 -5.89 3.71
N VAL A 135 -5.42 -5.30 4.91
CA VAL A 135 -4.38 -5.46 5.94
C VAL A 135 -4.25 -6.91 6.36
N HIS A 136 -5.35 -7.62 6.64
CA HIS A 136 -5.29 -9.04 6.97
C HIS A 136 -4.72 -9.91 5.86
N GLN A 137 -5.06 -9.61 4.60
CA GLN A 137 -4.49 -10.31 3.46
C GLN A 137 -2.97 -10.08 3.38
N ALA A 138 -2.50 -8.86 3.64
CA ALA A 138 -1.07 -8.56 3.71
C ALA A 138 -0.36 -9.28 4.88
N GLU A 139 -0.98 -9.32 6.07
CA GLU A 139 -0.47 -10.06 7.24
C GLU A 139 -0.35 -11.56 6.98
N TRP A 140 -1.35 -12.13 6.32
CA TRP A 140 -1.35 -13.54 5.95
C TRP A 140 -0.22 -13.86 4.95
N ARG A 141 -0.03 -12.99 3.94
CA ARG A 141 1.07 -13.13 2.98
C ARG A 141 2.43 -13.06 3.65
N LEU A 142 2.64 -12.09 4.55
CA LEU A 142 3.88 -12.01 5.33
C LEU A 142 4.13 -13.27 6.15
N THR A 143 3.11 -13.79 6.83
CA THR A 143 3.24 -15.00 7.66
C THR A 143 3.59 -16.20 6.80
N ARG A 144 2.97 -16.34 5.63
CA ARG A 144 3.26 -17.41 4.67
C ARG A 144 4.69 -17.30 4.11
N LEU A 145 5.13 -16.09 3.74
CA LEU A 145 6.50 -15.87 3.26
C LEU A 145 7.55 -16.09 4.34
N GLY A 146 7.28 -15.67 5.58
CA GLY A 146 8.18 -15.91 6.73
C GLY A 146 8.29 -17.38 7.12
N ARG A 147 7.29 -18.21 6.80
CA ARG A 147 7.36 -19.68 6.95
C ARG A 147 8.09 -20.37 5.79
N LEU A 148 8.30 -19.67 4.68
CA LEU A 148 9.01 -20.16 3.49
C LEU A 148 10.46 -19.65 3.42
N ALA A 149 10.87 -18.78 4.36
CA ALA A 149 12.26 -18.43 4.55
C ALA A 149 12.95 -19.55 5.35
N PRO A 150 14.03 -20.16 4.84
CA PRO A 150 14.79 -21.19 5.54
C PRO A 150 15.45 -20.69 6.82
#